data_AF-E0QTD7-F1
#
_entry.id   AF-E0QTD7-F1
#
_cell.length_a   1.000
_cell.length_b   1.000
_cell.length_c   1.000
_cell.angle_alpha   90.00
_cell.angle_beta   90.00
_cell.angle_gamma   90.00
#
_symmetry.space_group_name_H-M   'P 1'
#
loop_
_entity.id
_entity.type
_entity.pdbx_description
1 polymer ?
#
loop_
_entity_poly.entity_id
_entity_poly.type
_entity_poly.pdbx_seq_one_letter_code
_entity_poly.pdbx_strand_id
1 'polypeptide(L)'
;MPVKDKVESWIVETPKHLVTAMFALASTGIVLVLVTLFVIAPRIAAIPDETGQNPEPSASASAPTDSRLLVEVKGSNYRNHSTLNMGIIGQPSPENLAGNPGKAPHESPDANPNEVPPGATLNLAGLDNLQFPTALTSDDSDTDAETIPEVTSKWQRQRLESSVKTNQVSAGQKVEWLGMQAFFDDLTKGNFTQMQRNCWTITPEVFTDRYATKPAQVALVQALGTSPKVTDTGVKWHGNRVDVTAPWTELASRYTCPNVAYGGKVDAVTTQDVSYVMERLMTRRTTPVSPSDREDIYPLVCPHWNPPAAITEFSPKAREKLVLDENKQISPEAFKVLQAIRTRSLHIYAVKDEYPMYLRVSESQLKEPSAYFFRDAAGFLCIGSIVGLS
;
A
#
# COMPACT_ATOMS: atom_id res chain seq x y z
N MET A 1 67.13 14.30 29.92
CA MET A 1 66.66 12.99 30.40
C MET A 1 65.45 12.59 29.58
N PRO A 2 65.44 11.39 28.98
CA PRO A 2 64.69 11.16 27.75
C PRO A 2 63.25 10.69 27.99
N VAL A 3 62.36 11.25 27.18
CA VAL A 3 60.99 10.77 26.94
C VAL A 3 61.10 9.56 26.01
N LYS A 4 61.28 8.36 26.55
CA LYS A 4 61.38 7.16 25.69
C LYS A 4 60.64 5.90 26.16
N ASP A 5 59.90 5.93 27.27
CA ASP A 5 59.35 4.69 27.85
C ASP A 5 57.81 4.63 27.93
N LYS A 6 57.09 5.35 27.05
CA LYS A 6 55.60 5.33 27.06
C LYS A 6 54.93 4.72 25.82
N VAL A 7 55.70 4.20 24.87
CA VAL A 7 55.16 3.62 23.62
C VAL A 7 55.22 2.08 23.61
N GLU A 8 55.99 1.45 24.50
CA GLU A 8 56.21 -0.01 24.45
C GLU A 8 55.27 -0.85 25.35
N SER A 9 54.35 -0.26 26.11
CA SER A 9 53.40 -1.02 26.94
C SER A 9 52.00 -1.22 26.35
N TRP A 10 51.74 -0.75 25.13
CA TRP A 10 50.39 -0.83 24.52
C TRP A 10 50.22 -1.95 23.48
N ILE A 11 51.26 -2.74 23.18
CA ILE A 11 51.23 -3.74 22.09
C ILE A 11 51.08 -5.19 22.58
N VAL A 12 51.11 -5.48 23.89
CA VAL A 12 51.16 -6.88 24.38
C VAL A 12 49.84 -7.42 24.97
N GLU A 13 48.79 -6.63 25.09
CA GLU A 13 47.46 -7.13 25.51
C GLU A 13 46.38 -6.81 24.48
N THR A 14 46.45 -7.47 23.32
CA THR A 14 45.23 -7.66 22.52
C THR A 14 44.33 -8.68 23.23
N PRO A 15 43.15 -8.28 23.72
CA PRO A 15 42.22 -9.22 24.33
C PRO A 15 41.76 -10.21 23.25
N LYS A 16 41.84 -11.51 23.55
CA LYS A 16 41.50 -12.61 22.63
C LYS A 16 40.17 -12.41 21.92
N HIS A 17 39.23 -11.72 22.56
CA HIS A 17 37.89 -11.38 22.08
C HIS A 17 37.89 -10.46 20.83
N LEU A 18 38.90 -9.60 20.66
CA LEU A 18 38.99 -8.66 19.54
C LEU A 18 39.47 -9.36 18.26
N VAL A 19 40.35 -10.36 18.40
CA VAL A 19 40.73 -11.25 17.31
C VAL A 19 39.55 -12.13 16.90
N THR A 20 38.77 -12.67 17.85
CA THR A 20 37.58 -13.47 17.54
C THR A 20 36.49 -12.64 16.84
N ALA A 21 36.30 -11.38 17.23
CA ALA A 21 35.35 -10.47 16.58
C ALA A 21 35.76 -10.10 15.14
N MET A 22 37.06 -9.92 14.89
CA MET A 22 37.58 -9.67 13.54
C MET A 22 37.43 -10.88 12.60
N PHE A 23 37.62 -12.11 13.09
CA PHE A 23 37.37 -13.32 12.31
C PHE A 23 35.87 -13.59 12.04
N ALA A 24 34.98 -13.19 12.96
CA ALA A 24 33.53 -13.25 12.75
C ALA A 24 33.04 -12.26 11.67
N LEU A 25 33.63 -11.06 11.61
CA LEU A 25 33.30 -10.08 10.57
C LEU A 25 33.81 -10.49 9.18
N ALA A 26 35.01 -11.08 9.09
CA ALA A 26 35.55 -11.57 7.83
C ALA A 26 34.76 -12.75 7.24
N SER A 27 34.27 -13.67 8.09
CA SER A 27 33.46 -14.82 7.66
C SER A 27 32.07 -14.40 7.15
N THR A 28 31.45 -13.42 7.79
CA THR A 28 30.16 -12.87 7.32
C THR A 28 30.28 -12.18 5.96
N GLY A 29 31.39 -11.47 5.71
CA GLY A 29 31.67 -10.84 4.41
C GLY A 29 31.87 -11.84 3.27
N ILE A 30 32.58 -12.95 3.53
CA ILE A 30 32.81 -14.00 2.53
C ILE A 30 31.50 -14.71 2.16
N VAL A 31 30.61 -14.96 3.12
CA VAL A 31 29.28 -15.54 2.85
C VAL A 31 28.44 -14.61 1.98
N LEU A 32 28.48 -13.29 2.23
CA LEU A 32 27.74 -12.32 1.42
C LEU A 32 28.22 -12.30 -0.04
N VAL A 33 29.54 -12.36 -0.25
CA VAL A 33 30.17 -12.39 -1.60
C VAL A 33 29.86 -13.70 -2.33
N LEU A 34 29.85 -14.84 -1.64
CA LEU A 34 29.51 -16.12 -2.24
C LEU A 34 28.02 -16.20 -2.61
N VAL A 35 27.12 -15.64 -1.80
CA VAL A 35 25.68 -15.57 -2.12
C VAL A 35 25.45 -14.68 -3.34
N THR A 36 26.14 -13.54 -3.44
CA THR A 36 26.02 -12.67 -4.63
C THR A 36 26.57 -13.34 -5.90
N LEU A 37 27.73 -13.99 -5.83
CA LEU A 37 28.36 -14.61 -7.01
C LEU A 37 27.68 -15.91 -7.47
N PHE A 38 27.15 -16.74 -6.57
CA PHE A 38 26.61 -18.05 -6.94
C PHE A 38 25.08 -18.12 -6.97
N VAL A 39 24.36 -17.21 -6.30
CA VAL A 39 22.88 -17.21 -6.31
C VAL A 39 22.31 -16.13 -7.23
N ILE A 40 22.92 -14.94 -7.26
CA ILE A 40 22.38 -13.79 -8.00
C ILE A 40 22.93 -13.74 -9.43
N ALA A 41 24.24 -13.95 -9.64
CA ALA A 41 24.85 -13.84 -10.97
C ALA A 41 24.30 -14.80 -12.05
N PRO A 42 23.99 -16.09 -11.78
CA PRO A 42 23.47 -16.98 -12.84
C PRO A 42 22.01 -16.67 -13.24
N ARG A 43 21.32 -15.74 -12.57
CA ARG A 43 19.97 -15.27 -12.97
C ARG A 43 20.01 -14.21 -14.08
N ILE A 44 21.17 -13.65 -14.39
CA ILE A 44 21.35 -12.58 -15.40
C ILE A 44 21.83 -13.15 -16.76
N ALA A 45 22.32 -14.39 -16.81
CA ALA A 45 22.89 -14.99 -18.02
C ALA A 45 21.91 -15.86 -18.85
N ALA A 46 20.62 -15.83 -18.57
CA ALA A 46 19.60 -16.56 -19.33
C ALA A 46 18.71 -15.60 -20.13
N ILE A 47 19.31 -14.92 -21.11
CA ILE A 47 18.59 -14.25 -22.21
C ILE A 47 18.85 -15.11 -23.45
N PRO A 48 17.85 -15.81 -24.01
CA PRO A 48 18.00 -16.43 -25.32
C PRO A 48 17.92 -15.37 -26.42
N ASP A 49 18.86 -15.46 -27.34
CA ASP A 49 19.00 -14.68 -28.57
C ASP A 49 17.96 -15.19 -29.59
N GLU A 50 16.94 -14.40 -29.93
CA GLU A 50 15.99 -14.72 -31.00
C GLU A 50 16.51 -14.17 -32.34
N THR A 51 17.13 -15.04 -33.14
CA THR A 51 17.29 -14.81 -34.58
C THR A 51 16.47 -15.83 -35.38
N GLY A 52 15.48 -15.26 -36.08
CA GLY A 52 14.64 -15.73 -37.18
C GLY A 52 14.71 -17.17 -37.68
N GLN A 53 13.51 -17.77 -37.78
CA GLN A 53 13.09 -18.46 -39.00
C GLN A 53 11.56 -18.62 -39.09
N ASN A 54 10.97 -18.04 -40.15
CA ASN A 54 9.65 -18.40 -40.67
C ASN A 54 9.69 -19.83 -41.25
N PRO A 55 8.59 -20.59 -41.17
CA PRO A 55 7.81 -20.75 -42.40
C PRO A 55 6.28 -20.64 -42.21
N GLU A 56 5.67 -20.27 -43.33
CA GLU A 56 4.26 -19.99 -43.62
C GLU A 56 3.39 -21.26 -43.73
N PRO A 57 2.09 -21.20 -44.08
CA PRO A 57 0.98 -21.38 -43.16
C PRO A 57 0.21 -22.70 -43.38
N SER A 58 -0.52 -23.16 -42.36
CA SER A 58 -1.59 -24.14 -42.56
C SER A 58 -2.79 -23.81 -41.69
N ALA A 59 -3.92 -23.72 -42.37
CA ALA A 59 -5.19 -23.22 -41.91
C ALA A 59 -5.83 -24.12 -40.86
N SER A 60 -6.41 -23.48 -39.84
CA SER A 60 -7.76 -23.75 -39.39
C SER A 60 -8.22 -22.56 -38.55
N ALA A 61 -9.00 -21.67 -39.17
CA ALA A 61 -9.68 -20.60 -38.49
C ALA A 61 -10.77 -21.19 -37.58
N SER A 62 -10.42 -21.45 -36.32
CA SER A 62 -11.38 -21.41 -35.23
C SER A 62 -11.41 -19.99 -34.69
N ALA A 63 -12.58 -19.36 -34.73
CA ALA A 63 -12.82 -18.06 -34.10
C ALA A 63 -12.28 -18.05 -32.65
N PRO A 64 -11.72 -16.92 -32.16
CA PRO A 64 -11.27 -16.86 -30.78
C PRO A 64 -12.49 -16.92 -29.87
N THR A 65 -12.67 -18.04 -29.18
CA THR A 65 -13.56 -18.14 -28.03
C THR A 65 -12.98 -17.28 -26.92
N ASP A 66 -13.31 -15.99 -26.93
CA ASP A 66 -12.85 -14.99 -25.95
C ASP A 66 -13.64 -15.14 -24.64
N SER A 67 -13.57 -16.32 -24.03
CA SER A 67 -14.25 -16.65 -22.78
C SER A 67 -13.24 -17.11 -21.74
N ARG A 68 -12.28 -16.24 -21.42
CA ARG A 68 -11.56 -16.32 -20.16
C ARG A 68 -12.21 -15.33 -19.20
N LEU A 69 -13.19 -15.83 -18.44
CA LEU A 69 -13.98 -15.07 -17.45
C LEU A 69 -13.13 -14.37 -16.37
N LEU A 70 -11.87 -14.79 -16.24
CA LEU A 70 -10.88 -14.17 -15.36
C LEU A 70 -9.63 -13.82 -16.16
N VAL A 71 -9.09 -12.64 -15.89
CA VAL A 71 -7.81 -12.16 -16.42
C VAL A 71 -6.78 -12.18 -15.30
N GLU A 72 -5.59 -12.71 -15.60
CA GLU A 72 -4.49 -12.69 -14.64
C GLU A 72 -3.96 -11.26 -14.45
N VAL A 73 -3.90 -10.81 -13.21
CA VAL A 73 -3.33 -9.52 -12.83
C VAL A 73 -1.81 -9.69 -12.75
N LYS A 74 -1.12 -9.47 -13.88
CA LYS A 74 0.34 -9.66 -13.98
C LYS A 74 1.12 -8.34 -13.89
N GLY A 75 2.05 -8.30 -12.93
CA GLY A 75 3.34 -7.59 -13.01
C GLY A 75 3.33 -6.10 -13.41
N SER A 76 4.50 -5.57 -13.77
CA SER A 76 4.73 -4.17 -14.20
C SER A 76 3.78 -3.66 -15.28
N ASN A 77 3.13 -4.57 -16.00
CA ASN A 77 2.21 -4.31 -17.11
C ASN A 77 0.75 -4.13 -16.68
N TYR A 78 0.44 -4.21 -15.38
CA TYR A 78 -0.88 -3.82 -14.83
C TYR A 78 -0.79 -2.63 -13.86
N ARG A 79 0.43 -2.18 -13.52
CA ARG A 79 0.64 -0.82 -12.97
C ARG A 79 0.60 0.19 -14.12
N ASN A 80 -0.55 0.26 -14.80
CA ASN A 80 -0.74 1.09 -15.99
C ASN A 80 -0.70 2.59 -15.63
N HIS A 81 -0.78 2.87 -14.33
CA HIS A 81 -0.96 4.19 -13.75
C HIS A 81 0.04 4.43 -12.61
N SER A 82 1.24 3.82 -12.70
CA SER A 82 2.35 4.12 -11.79
C SER A 82 3.08 5.41 -12.22
N THR A 83 3.78 6.03 -11.28
CA THR A 83 4.67 7.17 -11.56
C THR A 83 5.79 6.81 -12.54
N LEU A 84 6.11 5.52 -12.69
CA LEU A 84 7.02 5.00 -13.71
C LEU A 84 6.56 5.35 -15.14
N ASN A 85 5.25 5.44 -15.37
CA ASN A 85 4.68 5.82 -16.67
C ASN A 85 4.61 7.34 -16.87
N MET A 86 4.84 8.14 -15.81
CA MET A 86 4.95 9.59 -15.92
C MET A 86 6.31 10.05 -16.50
N GLY A 87 7.25 9.12 -16.70
CA GLY A 87 8.60 9.37 -17.22
C GLY A 87 8.68 9.83 -18.68
N ILE A 88 7.55 9.90 -19.40
CA ILE A 88 7.49 10.57 -20.72
C ILE A 88 6.92 11.97 -20.48
N ILE A 89 7.81 12.89 -20.14
CA ILE A 89 7.51 14.32 -19.97
C ILE A 89 7.00 14.86 -21.32
N GLY A 90 5.68 14.97 -21.49
CA GLY A 90 5.09 15.61 -22.68
C GLY A 90 3.70 15.17 -23.13
N GLN A 91 3.15 14.05 -22.64
CA GLN A 91 1.79 13.65 -23.05
C GLN A 91 0.73 14.00 -22.00
N PRO A 92 -0.29 14.80 -22.35
CA PRO A 92 -1.48 14.94 -21.51
C PRO A 92 -2.24 13.61 -21.44
N SER A 93 -2.96 13.41 -20.33
CA SER A 93 -3.82 12.24 -20.11
C SER A 93 -4.74 11.98 -21.32
N PRO A 94 -4.97 10.71 -21.74
CA PRO A 94 -5.78 10.38 -22.92
C PRO A 94 -7.22 10.90 -22.91
N GLU A 95 -7.76 11.30 -21.75
CA GLU A 95 -9.13 11.79 -21.62
C GLU A 95 -9.31 13.30 -21.90
N ASN A 96 -8.22 14.07 -22.10
CA ASN A 96 -8.32 15.52 -22.33
C ASN A 96 -8.39 15.94 -23.81
N LEU A 97 -8.69 15.03 -24.74
CA LEU A 97 -8.84 15.35 -26.17
C LEU A 97 -10.24 15.85 -26.57
N ALA A 98 -11.17 16.01 -25.62
CA ALA A 98 -12.52 16.52 -25.88
C ALA A 98 -12.85 17.74 -25.00
N GLY A 99 -12.15 18.86 -25.18
CA GLY A 99 -12.44 20.08 -24.44
C GLY A 99 -11.73 21.32 -25.02
N ASN A 100 -12.50 22.11 -25.77
CA ASN A 100 -12.30 23.49 -26.24
C ASN A 100 -10.93 24.20 -25.98
N PRO A 101 -10.21 24.69 -27.01
CA PRO A 101 -8.96 25.42 -26.84
C PRO A 101 -9.26 26.87 -26.43
N GLY A 102 -9.25 27.14 -25.13
CA GLY A 102 -9.60 28.46 -24.61
C GLY A 102 -8.82 28.82 -23.35
N LYS A 103 -7.68 29.49 -23.56
CA LYS A 103 -6.98 30.39 -22.61
C LYS A 103 -6.21 29.71 -21.46
N ALA A 104 -4.93 29.43 -21.71
CA ALA A 104 -3.95 29.18 -20.65
C ALA A 104 -3.75 30.45 -19.79
N PRO A 105 -3.67 30.35 -18.45
CA PRO A 105 -3.17 31.44 -17.62
C PRO A 105 -1.66 31.59 -17.84
N HIS A 106 -1.17 32.83 -17.79
CA HIS A 106 0.25 33.18 -17.87
C HIS A 106 1.11 32.30 -16.94
N GLU A 107 1.92 31.41 -17.51
CA GLU A 107 3.02 30.73 -16.83
C GLU A 107 4.17 31.71 -16.59
N SER A 108 4.64 31.78 -15.35
CA SER A 108 5.91 32.43 -15.02
C SER A 108 7.07 31.71 -15.71
N PRO A 109 8.06 32.41 -16.29
CA PRO A 109 9.08 31.80 -17.15
C PRO A 109 10.11 30.89 -16.44
N ASP A 110 10.13 30.84 -15.11
CA ASP A 110 11.27 30.32 -14.33
C ASP A 110 10.99 29.00 -13.58
N ALA A 111 9.80 28.40 -13.69
CA ALA A 111 9.51 27.15 -12.98
C ALA A 111 9.96 25.94 -13.81
N ASN A 112 11.03 25.26 -13.39
CA ASN A 112 11.38 23.95 -13.91
C ASN A 112 10.20 22.99 -13.65
N PRO A 113 9.54 22.43 -14.69
CA PRO A 113 8.39 21.55 -14.51
C PRO A 113 8.71 20.23 -13.78
N ASN A 114 10.00 19.97 -13.52
CA ASN A 114 10.50 18.79 -12.82
C ASN A 114 10.87 19.05 -11.36
N GLU A 115 10.60 20.25 -10.85
CA GLU A 115 10.90 20.62 -9.47
C GLU A 115 9.63 20.97 -8.69
N VAL A 116 9.69 20.76 -7.38
CA VAL A 116 8.62 21.17 -6.47
C VAL A 116 8.73 22.69 -6.34
N PRO A 117 7.66 23.46 -6.61
CA PRO A 117 7.71 24.91 -6.51
C PRO A 117 8.14 25.35 -5.10
N PRO A 118 9.11 26.27 -4.97
CA PRO A 118 9.48 26.82 -3.67
C PRO A 118 8.29 27.54 -3.05
N GLY A 119 7.98 27.23 -1.79
CA GLY A 119 6.83 27.81 -1.09
C GLY A 119 5.46 27.25 -1.50
N ALA A 120 5.41 26.07 -2.15
CA ALA A 120 4.15 25.38 -2.39
C ALA A 120 3.35 25.19 -1.08
N THR A 121 2.04 25.39 -1.14
CA THR A 121 1.14 25.27 0.01
C THR A 121 0.01 24.29 -0.28
N LEU A 122 -0.44 23.59 0.76
CA LEU A 122 -1.65 22.76 0.71
C LEU A 122 -2.87 23.67 0.62
N ASN A 123 -3.70 23.48 -0.40
CA ASN A 123 -4.91 24.26 -0.57
C ASN A 123 -6.09 23.58 0.14
N LEU A 124 -6.58 24.24 1.19
CA LEU A 124 -7.73 23.83 2.00
C LEU A 124 -8.91 24.81 1.87
N ALA A 125 -8.86 25.72 0.90
CA ALA A 125 -9.87 26.76 0.74
C ALA A 125 -11.26 26.14 0.55
N GLY A 126 -12.25 26.64 1.31
CA GLY A 126 -13.63 26.13 1.27
C GLY A 126 -13.89 24.92 2.15
N LEU A 127 -12.91 24.45 2.93
CA LEU A 127 -13.05 23.30 3.84
C LEU A 127 -13.11 23.69 5.33
N ASP A 128 -13.17 24.99 5.66
CA ASP A 128 -13.01 25.52 7.03
C ASP A 128 -14.04 25.01 8.04
N ASN A 129 -15.21 24.57 7.56
CA ASN A 129 -16.31 24.05 8.37
C ASN A 129 -16.68 22.61 7.99
N LEU A 130 -15.78 21.89 7.32
CA LEU A 130 -16.04 20.50 6.95
C LEU A 130 -16.22 19.65 8.21
N GLN A 131 -17.25 18.83 8.20
CA GLN A 131 -17.55 17.88 9.27
C GLN A 131 -17.52 16.46 8.72
N PHE A 132 -17.17 15.54 9.60
CA PHE A 132 -17.19 14.11 9.30
C PHE A 132 -18.62 13.62 9.03
N PRO A 133 -18.87 12.89 7.93
CA PRO A 133 -20.20 12.38 7.61
C PRO A 133 -20.69 11.37 8.65
N THR A 134 -22.01 11.26 8.76
CA THR A 134 -22.67 10.38 9.74
C THR A 134 -22.35 8.89 9.54
N ALA A 135 -21.97 8.49 8.33
CA ALA A 135 -21.71 7.10 7.97
C ALA A 135 -20.30 6.59 8.34
N LEU A 136 -19.47 7.35 9.08
CA LEU A 136 -18.14 6.88 9.50
C LEU A 136 -18.14 6.00 10.73
N THR A 137 -19.22 6.04 11.50
CA THR A 137 -19.42 5.09 12.57
C THR A 137 -19.88 3.79 11.94
N SER A 138 -19.01 2.77 11.94
CA SER A 138 -19.50 1.40 12.03
C SER A 138 -20.49 1.37 13.20
N ASP A 139 -21.74 1.01 12.94
CA ASP A 139 -22.76 0.81 13.96
C ASP A 139 -22.20 -0.08 15.07
N ASP A 140 -21.96 0.51 16.24
CA ASP A 140 -21.90 -0.13 17.55
C ASP A 140 -22.31 0.96 18.57
N SER A 141 -23.61 1.22 18.62
CA SER A 141 -24.23 1.94 19.73
C SER A 141 -24.47 0.95 20.88
N ASP A 142 -23.42 0.55 21.59
CA ASP A 142 -23.54 -0.02 22.93
C ASP A 142 -22.76 0.86 23.90
N THR A 143 -23.46 1.88 24.41
CA THR A 143 -23.10 2.53 25.67
C THR A 143 -23.33 1.54 26.80
N ASP A 144 -22.27 0.86 27.25
CA ASP A 144 -22.16 0.43 28.63
C ASP A 144 -20.76 0.71 29.16
N ALA A 145 -20.70 1.64 30.10
CA ALA A 145 -19.49 2.02 30.80
C ALA A 145 -19.09 0.88 31.75
N GLU A 146 -18.23 -0.03 31.28
CA GLU A 146 -17.62 -1.03 32.15
C GLU A 146 -16.59 -0.36 33.08
N THR A 147 -16.82 -0.51 34.38
CA THR A 147 -16.09 0.18 35.46
C THR A 147 -14.72 -0.48 35.64
N ILE A 148 -13.63 0.24 35.36
CA ILE A 148 -12.26 -0.26 35.55
C ILE A 148 -11.92 -0.34 37.06
N PRO A 149 -11.39 -1.46 37.58
CA PRO A 149 -11.01 -1.58 38.98
C PRO A 149 -9.81 -0.70 39.35
N GLU A 150 -9.89 -0.16 40.56
CA GLU A 150 -9.11 0.94 41.13
C GLU A 150 -7.70 0.53 41.60
N VAL A 151 -6.85 -0.05 40.74
CA VAL A 151 -5.42 -0.21 41.08
C VAL A 151 -4.53 -0.05 39.84
N THR A 152 -4.36 1.19 39.36
CA THR A 152 -3.25 1.53 38.46
C THR A 152 -2.51 2.78 38.93
N SER A 153 -1.18 2.69 38.93
CA SER A 153 -0.25 3.71 39.41
C SER A 153 -0.36 5.01 38.60
N LYS A 154 -0.04 6.17 39.23
CA LYS A 154 -0.09 7.50 38.57
C LYS A 154 0.71 7.56 37.26
N TRP A 155 1.82 6.82 37.14
CA TRP A 155 2.64 6.75 35.93
C TRP A 155 1.99 5.95 34.80
N GLN A 156 1.19 4.92 35.11
CA GLN A 156 0.37 4.23 34.10
C GLN A 156 -0.80 5.10 33.63
N ARG A 157 -1.44 5.85 34.53
CA ARG A 157 -2.47 6.84 34.14
C ARG A 157 -1.93 7.88 33.16
N GLN A 158 -0.75 8.41 33.40
CA GLN A 158 -0.16 9.44 32.52
C GLN A 158 0.31 8.90 31.15
N ARG A 159 0.63 7.59 31.07
CA ARG A 159 0.95 6.90 29.80
C ARG A 159 -0.31 6.47 29.05
N LEU A 160 -1.40 6.16 29.75
CA LEU A 160 -2.74 5.90 29.19
C LEU A 160 -3.50 7.19 28.81
N GLU A 161 -3.17 8.33 29.41
CA GLU A 161 -3.71 9.63 28.99
C GLU A 161 -3.00 10.18 27.74
N SER A 162 -1.77 9.74 27.49
CA SER A 162 -0.98 10.12 26.30
C SER A 162 -1.03 9.09 25.16
N SER A 163 -1.45 7.85 25.44
CA SER A 163 -1.68 6.77 24.48
C SER A 163 -3.13 6.32 24.61
N VAL A 164 -3.91 6.39 23.52
CA VAL A 164 -5.36 6.07 23.46
C VAL A 164 -6.29 7.26 23.74
N LYS A 165 -6.18 8.32 22.92
CA LYS A 165 -7.38 8.84 22.26
C LYS A 165 -7.37 8.27 20.84
N THR A 166 -8.05 7.14 20.72
CA THR A 166 -8.39 6.40 19.52
C THR A 166 -8.93 7.33 18.43
N ASN A 167 -8.72 6.96 17.16
CA ASN A 167 -9.27 7.59 15.95
C ASN A 167 -10.82 7.52 15.86
N GLN A 168 -11.53 7.53 16.98
CA GLN A 168 -12.98 7.58 17.02
C GLN A 168 -13.42 9.03 16.90
N VAL A 169 -13.43 9.50 15.66
CA VAL A 169 -14.07 10.76 15.34
C VAL A 169 -15.58 10.51 15.22
N SER A 170 -16.38 11.32 15.90
CA SER A 170 -17.84 11.21 15.83
C SER A 170 -18.40 11.91 14.60
N ALA A 171 -19.54 11.42 14.12
CA ALA A 171 -20.36 12.12 13.13
C ALA A 171 -20.58 13.59 13.50
N GLY A 172 -20.44 14.51 12.55
CA GLY A 172 -20.63 15.95 12.77
C GLY A 172 -19.46 16.64 13.49
N GLN A 173 -18.44 15.89 13.95
CA GLN A 173 -17.21 16.51 14.44
C GLN A 173 -16.52 17.23 13.29
N LYS A 174 -15.93 18.40 13.59
CA LYS A 174 -15.13 19.16 12.62
C LYS A 174 -13.89 18.36 12.19
N VAL A 175 -13.58 18.40 10.90
CA VAL A 175 -12.36 17.81 10.34
C VAL A 175 -11.17 18.69 10.74
N GLU A 176 -10.19 18.07 11.39
CA GLU A 176 -8.90 18.68 11.68
C GLU A 176 -7.91 18.31 10.59
N TRP A 177 -7.25 19.31 10.01
CA TRP A 177 -6.38 19.12 8.83
C TRP A 177 -4.92 18.80 9.16
N LEU A 178 -4.60 18.60 10.44
CA LEU A 178 -3.23 18.38 10.91
C LEU A 178 -2.56 17.16 10.24
N GLY A 179 -3.30 16.07 10.05
CA GLY A 179 -2.78 14.86 9.41
C GLY A 179 -2.42 15.06 7.94
N MET A 180 -3.25 15.82 7.22
CA MET A 180 -3.00 16.15 5.81
C MET A 180 -1.87 17.20 5.66
N GLN A 181 -1.79 18.16 6.58
CA GLN A 181 -0.69 19.11 6.66
C GLN A 181 0.65 18.39 6.91
N ALA A 182 0.69 17.43 7.84
CA ALA A 182 1.88 16.63 8.12
C ALA A 182 2.34 15.82 6.89
N PHE A 183 1.39 15.20 6.17
CA PHE A 183 1.67 14.51 4.92
C PHE A 183 2.28 15.46 3.86
N PHE A 184 1.67 16.62 3.65
CA PHE A 184 2.13 17.59 2.67
C PHE A 184 3.52 18.16 3.02
N ASP A 185 3.77 18.42 4.30
CA ASP A 185 5.06 18.88 4.80
C ASP A 185 6.18 17.86 4.55
N ASP A 186 5.91 16.58 4.85
CA ASP A 186 6.89 15.53 4.58
C ASP A 186 7.11 15.32 3.08
N LEU A 187 6.03 15.38 2.28
CA LEU A 187 6.10 15.28 0.83
C LEU A 187 6.97 16.38 0.22
N THR A 188 6.78 17.63 0.62
CA THR A 188 7.56 18.78 0.09
C THR A 188 9.02 18.75 0.54
N LYS A 189 9.29 18.29 1.77
CA LYS A 189 10.66 18.14 2.32
C LYS A 189 11.38 16.88 1.82
N GLY A 190 10.67 15.95 1.18
CA GLY A 190 11.21 14.67 0.73
C GLY A 190 11.48 13.70 1.89
N ASN A 191 10.75 13.81 3.00
CA ASN A 191 10.86 12.95 4.18
C ASN A 191 10.21 11.56 3.96
N PHE A 192 10.52 10.91 2.85
CA PHE A 192 9.81 9.69 2.41
C PHE A 192 9.93 8.53 3.39
N THR A 193 11.02 8.42 4.14
CA THR A 193 11.16 7.42 5.23
C THR A 193 10.13 7.64 6.35
N GLN A 194 9.82 8.90 6.68
CA GLN A 194 8.80 9.22 7.68
C GLN A 194 7.41 8.94 7.15
N MET A 195 7.14 9.37 5.91
CA MET A 195 5.88 9.11 5.22
C MET A 195 5.59 7.61 5.13
N GLN A 196 6.57 6.79 4.73
CA GLN A 196 6.40 5.34 4.62
C GLN A 196 6.09 4.68 5.97
N ARG A 197 6.71 5.15 7.05
CA ARG A 197 6.41 4.66 8.42
C ARG A 197 5.00 5.01 8.85
N ASN A 198 4.51 6.19 8.48
CA ASN A 198 3.16 6.63 8.82
C ASN A 198 2.09 6.01 7.90
N CYS A 199 2.41 5.76 6.63
CA CYS A 199 1.56 5.09 5.64
C CYS A 199 1.80 3.58 5.62
N TRP A 200 1.84 3.00 6.81
CA TRP A 200 2.12 1.59 7.07
C TRP A 200 1.05 0.64 6.51
N THR A 201 -0.10 1.13 6.02
CA THR A 201 -1.10 0.31 5.34
C THR A 201 -0.71 -0.02 3.89
N ILE A 202 0.29 0.68 3.35
CA ILE A 202 0.80 0.55 1.98
C ILE A 202 2.13 -0.22 2.02
N THR A 203 2.32 -1.17 1.10
CA THR A 203 3.59 -1.89 0.99
C THR A 203 4.75 -0.94 0.63
N PRO A 204 5.97 -1.15 1.14
CA PRO A 204 7.13 -0.28 0.86
C PRO A 204 7.38 -0.02 -0.64
N GLU A 205 7.24 -1.05 -1.47
CA GLU A 205 7.44 -0.98 -2.91
C GLU A 205 6.37 -0.11 -3.58
N VAL A 206 5.10 -0.29 -3.20
CA VAL A 206 3.99 0.54 -3.70
C VAL A 206 4.11 1.97 -3.18
N PHE A 207 4.52 2.16 -1.93
CA PHE A 207 4.74 3.48 -1.36
C PHE A 207 5.80 4.25 -2.15
N THR A 208 6.94 3.62 -2.42
CA THR A 208 8.03 4.23 -3.17
C THR A 208 7.56 4.69 -4.53
N ASP A 209 6.89 3.80 -5.26
CA ASP A 209 6.37 4.09 -6.59
C ASP A 209 5.26 5.14 -6.58
N ARG A 210 4.48 5.29 -5.50
CA ARG A 210 3.35 6.23 -5.44
C ARG A 210 3.71 7.62 -4.94
N TYR A 211 4.69 7.74 -4.06
CA TYR A 211 4.96 9.01 -3.36
C TYR A 211 6.41 9.47 -3.47
N ALA A 212 7.37 8.56 -3.55
CA ALA A 212 8.78 8.88 -3.32
C ALA A 212 9.59 9.19 -4.59
N THR A 213 9.08 8.86 -5.77
CA THR A 213 9.76 9.22 -7.02
C THR A 213 9.69 10.72 -7.26
N LYS A 214 10.69 11.31 -7.92
CA LYS A 214 10.69 12.75 -8.20
C LYS A 214 9.45 13.19 -9.03
N PRO A 215 9.05 12.46 -10.09
CA PRO A 215 7.81 12.78 -10.81
C PRO A 215 6.56 12.69 -9.93
N ALA A 216 6.48 11.72 -9.02
CA ALA A 216 5.39 11.61 -8.05
C ALA A 216 5.31 12.85 -7.18
N GLN A 217 6.44 13.23 -6.57
CA GLN A 217 6.52 14.35 -5.64
C GLN A 217 5.99 15.64 -6.28
N VAL A 218 6.45 15.96 -7.50
CA VAL A 218 6.02 17.16 -8.23
C VAL A 218 4.52 17.11 -8.55
N ALA A 219 4.04 15.99 -9.11
CA ALA A 219 2.64 15.84 -9.48
C ALA A 219 1.70 15.96 -8.26
N LEU A 220 2.07 15.34 -7.14
CA LEU A 220 1.29 15.36 -5.90
C LEU A 220 1.24 16.76 -5.28
N VAL A 221 2.38 17.46 -5.21
CA VAL A 221 2.40 18.84 -4.69
C VAL A 221 1.55 19.77 -5.57
N GLN A 222 1.64 19.63 -6.90
CA GLN A 222 0.80 20.40 -7.82
C GLN A 222 -0.69 20.10 -7.60
N ALA A 223 -1.09 18.83 -7.53
CA ALA A 223 -2.48 18.46 -7.28
C ALA A 223 -2.98 19.03 -5.95
N LEU A 224 -2.22 18.89 -4.88
CA LEU A 224 -2.59 19.38 -3.54
C LEU A 224 -2.64 20.91 -3.40
N GLY A 225 -2.09 21.65 -4.36
CA GLY A 225 -2.27 23.10 -4.47
C GLY A 225 -3.58 23.53 -5.16
N THR A 226 -4.31 22.60 -5.79
CA THR A 226 -5.57 22.90 -6.48
C THR A 226 -6.76 23.01 -5.51
N SER A 227 -7.88 23.56 -5.98
CA SER A 227 -9.07 23.66 -5.12
C SER A 227 -9.62 22.26 -4.78
N PRO A 228 -9.77 21.93 -3.49
CA PRO A 228 -10.32 20.64 -3.09
C PRO A 228 -11.81 20.53 -3.41
N LYS A 229 -12.28 19.29 -3.57
CA LYS A 229 -13.69 18.94 -3.67
C LYS A 229 -14.03 17.86 -2.66
N VAL A 230 -15.10 18.07 -1.89
CA VAL A 230 -15.68 17.05 -1.02
C VAL A 230 -16.41 16.01 -1.87
N THR A 231 -16.18 14.74 -1.60
CA THR A 231 -16.84 13.59 -2.23
C THR A 231 -17.43 12.67 -1.16
N ASP A 232 -18.23 11.69 -1.59
CA ASP A 232 -18.81 10.71 -0.68
C ASP A 232 -17.74 9.91 0.08
N THR A 233 -16.56 9.75 -0.53
CA THR A 233 -15.44 8.94 0.01
C THR A 233 -14.37 9.76 0.74
N GLY A 234 -14.39 11.09 0.67
CA GLY A 234 -13.40 11.93 1.34
C GLY A 234 -13.27 13.32 0.73
N VAL A 235 -12.05 13.83 0.70
CA VAL A 235 -11.70 15.08 0.02
C VAL A 235 -10.71 14.81 -1.10
N LYS A 236 -11.01 15.33 -2.28
CA LYS A 236 -10.25 15.09 -3.51
C LYS A 236 -9.65 16.38 -4.06
N TRP A 237 -8.39 16.30 -4.47
CA TRP A 237 -7.68 17.31 -5.24
C TRP A 237 -7.42 16.75 -6.64
N HIS A 238 -7.63 17.58 -7.66
CA HIS A 238 -7.46 17.19 -9.06
C HIS A 238 -6.26 17.90 -9.66
N GLY A 239 -5.22 17.15 -10.02
CA GLY A 239 -4.07 17.64 -10.76
C GLY A 239 -4.03 17.10 -12.19
N ASN A 240 -3.23 17.73 -13.04
CA ASN A 240 -3.09 17.36 -14.45
C ASN A 240 -2.62 15.92 -14.69
N ARG A 241 -1.89 15.35 -13.72
CA ARG A 241 -1.29 14.01 -13.81
C ARG A 241 -1.80 13.05 -12.75
N VAL A 242 -2.31 13.57 -11.64
CA VAL A 242 -2.67 12.79 -10.47
C VAL A 242 -3.89 13.37 -9.78
N ASP A 243 -4.79 12.48 -9.43
CA ASP A 243 -5.85 12.72 -8.47
C ASP A 243 -5.40 12.28 -7.09
N VAL A 244 -5.58 13.13 -6.09
CA VAL A 244 -5.25 12.81 -4.69
C VAL A 244 -6.54 12.83 -3.88
N THR A 245 -6.86 11.72 -3.23
CA THR A 245 -8.06 11.60 -2.39
C THR A 245 -7.66 11.26 -0.97
N ALA A 246 -7.93 12.15 -0.02
CA ALA A 246 -7.82 11.86 1.40
C ALA A 246 -9.15 11.22 1.86
N PRO A 247 -9.20 9.90 2.10
CA PRO A 247 -10.44 9.26 2.52
C PRO A 247 -10.79 9.70 3.94
N TRP A 248 -12.08 9.67 4.27
CA TRP A 248 -12.57 10.10 5.58
C TRP A 248 -11.90 9.38 6.76
N THR A 249 -11.62 8.08 6.63
CA THR A 249 -10.94 7.26 7.64
C THR A 249 -9.50 7.72 7.90
N GLU A 250 -8.80 8.20 6.87
CA GLU A 250 -7.43 8.74 6.98
C GLU A 250 -7.42 10.20 7.46
N LEU A 251 -8.48 10.97 7.20
CA LEU A 251 -8.64 12.31 7.75
C LEU A 251 -8.89 12.29 9.26
N ALA A 252 -9.43 11.19 9.79
CA ALA A 252 -9.55 10.96 11.23
C ALA A 252 -8.21 10.61 11.91
N SER A 253 -7.17 10.30 11.13
CA SER A 253 -5.84 9.95 11.63
C SER A 253 -4.98 11.18 11.89
N ARG A 254 -4.00 11.04 12.79
CA ARG A 254 -2.96 12.07 13.02
C ARG A 254 -1.98 12.23 11.86
N TYR A 255 -2.01 11.30 10.91
CA TYR A 255 -1.28 11.37 9.66
C TYR A 255 -2.14 10.76 8.57
N THR A 256 -2.42 11.54 7.52
CA THR A 256 -3.33 11.14 6.45
C THR A 256 -2.52 10.51 5.32
N CYS A 257 -2.85 9.29 4.94
CA CYS A 257 -2.26 8.60 3.80
C CYS A 257 -3.24 8.63 2.61
N PRO A 258 -3.17 9.64 1.74
CA PRO A 258 -4.15 9.81 0.68
C PRO A 258 -3.97 8.77 -0.41
N ASN A 259 -5.08 8.34 -1.00
CA ASN A 259 -5.08 7.52 -2.20
C ASN A 259 -4.71 8.38 -3.42
N VAL A 260 -3.92 7.80 -4.32
CA VAL A 260 -3.44 8.47 -5.52
C VAL A 260 -3.86 7.71 -6.75
N ALA A 261 -4.35 8.43 -7.75
CA ALA A 261 -4.75 7.89 -9.04
C ALA A 261 -4.06 8.68 -10.14
N TYR A 262 -2.99 8.13 -10.71
CA TYR A 262 -2.29 8.78 -11.81
C TYR A 262 -3.00 8.51 -13.13
N GLY A 263 -3.12 9.53 -13.99
CA GLY A 263 -3.89 9.42 -15.24
C GLY A 263 -5.34 8.97 -15.02
N GLY A 264 -5.95 9.38 -13.89
CA GLY A 264 -7.35 9.11 -13.57
C GLY A 264 -7.66 7.71 -13.05
N LYS A 265 -6.66 6.82 -12.89
CA LYS A 265 -6.91 5.46 -12.42
C LYS A 265 -5.99 5.07 -11.27
N VAL A 266 -6.52 4.24 -10.38
CA VAL A 266 -5.75 3.66 -9.27
C VAL A 266 -4.92 2.49 -9.81
N ASP A 267 -3.68 2.33 -9.35
CA ASP A 267 -2.86 1.14 -9.67
C ASP A 267 -3.65 -0.14 -9.40
N ALA A 268 -3.43 -1.19 -10.18
CA ALA A 268 -3.99 -2.51 -9.86
C ALA A 268 -3.36 -3.14 -8.63
N VAL A 269 -4.04 -4.17 -8.12
CA VAL A 269 -3.57 -4.94 -6.98
C VAL A 269 -2.44 -5.86 -7.41
N THR A 270 -1.38 -5.89 -6.61
CA THR A 270 -0.23 -6.76 -6.81
C THR A 270 -0.23 -7.95 -5.83
N THR A 271 0.58 -8.97 -6.12
CA THR A 271 0.76 -10.10 -5.19
C THR A 271 1.35 -9.66 -3.86
N GLN A 272 2.14 -8.59 -3.86
CA GLN A 272 2.68 -7.95 -2.67
C GLN A 272 1.56 -7.34 -1.82
N ASP A 273 0.60 -6.63 -2.41
CA ASP A 273 -0.53 -6.03 -1.68
C ASP A 273 -1.38 -7.10 -0.98
N VAL A 274 -1.72 -8.16 -1.72
CA VAL A 274 -2.47 -9.30 -1.18
C VAL A 274 -1.68 -9.98 -0.06
N SER A 275 -0.38 -10.22 -0.28
CA SER A 275 0.50 -10.83 0.74
C SER A 275 0.58 -9.99 2.00
N TYR A 276 0.59 -8.66 1.85
CA TYR A 276 0.66 -7.73 2.97
C TYR A 276 -0.64 -7.65 3.76
N VAL A 277 -1.80 -7.67 3.09
CA VAL A 277 -3.10 -7.78 3.75
C VAL A 277 -3.19 -9.09 4.54
N MET A 278 -2.76 -10.22 3.96
CA MET A 278 -2.72 -11.51 4.67
C MET A 278 -1.77 -11.48 5.87
N GLU A 279 -0.59 -10.89 5.72
CA GLU A 279 0.38 -10.75 6.81
C GLU A 279 -0.20 -9.95 7.96
N ARG A 280 -0.72 -8.75 7.67
CA ARG A 280 -1.32 -7.88 8.67
C ARG A 280 -2.45 -8.60 9.40
N LEU A 281 -3.35 -9.28 8.69
CA LEU A 281 -4.44 -10.03 9.32
C LEU A 281 -3.93 -11.11 10.28
N MET A 282 -2.88 -11.84 9.92
CA MET A 282 -2.33 -12.92 10.75
C MET A 282 -1.48 -12.42 11.93
N THR A 283 -0.74 -11.32 11.77
CA THR A 283 0.17 -10.81 12.83
C THR A 283 -0.49 -9.81 13.76
N ARG A 284 -1.66 -9.29 13.40
CA ARG A 284 -2.37 -8.20 14.09
C ARG A 284 -2.44 -8.33 15.61
N ARG A 285 -2.64 -9.54 16.12
CA ARG A 285 -2.81 -9.76 17.57
C ARG A 285 -1.49 -9.79 18.33
N THR A 286 -0.44 -10.36 17.74
CA THR A 286 0.81 -10.66 18.43
C THR A 286 1.86 -9.58 18.18
N THR A 287 2.05 -9.23 16.92
CA THR A 287 3.05 -8.26 16.45
C THR A 287 2.43 -7.42 15.33
N PRO A 288 1.42 -6.59 15.63
CA PRO A 288 0.82 -5.75 14.62
C PRO A 288 1.86 -4.81 14.02
N VAL A 289 1.73 -4.53 12.71
CA VAL A 289 2.61 -3.59 12.00
C VAL A 289 2.57 -2.19 12.62
N SER A 290 1.40 -1.81 13.16
CA SER A 290 1.17 -0.57 13.87
C SER A 290 0.24 -0.81 15.05
N PRO A 291 0.39 -0.11 16.19
CA PRO A 291 -0.60 -0.17 17.28
C PRO A 291 -2.03 0.22 16.84
N SER A 292 -2.16 0.94 15.72
CA SER A 292 -3.46 1.29 15.13
C SER A 292 -4.00 0.23 14.17
N ASP A 293 -3.24 -0.83 13.88
CA ASP A 293 -3.65 -1.93 13.00
C ASP A 293 -4.70 -2.79 13.70
N ARG A 294 -5.95 -2.34 13.66
CA ARG A 294 -7.10 -2.98 14.30
C ARG A 294 -8.25 -3.08 13.31
N GLU A 295 -9.06 -4.13 13.43
CA GLU A 295 -10.17 -4.36 12.48
C GLU A 295 -11.22 -3.24 12.49
N ASP A 296 -11.44 -2.60 13.64
CA ASP A 296 -12.41 -1.51 13.79
C ASP A 296 -11.94 -0.17 13.19
N ILE A 297 -10.65 -0.03 12.88
CA ILE A 297 -10.07 1.21 12.31
C ILE A 297 -9.62 0.97 10.87
N TYR A 298 -8.92 -0.13 10.64
CA TYR A 298 -8.42 -0.57 9.34
C TYR A 298 -8.91 -2.00 9.09
N PRO A 299 -10.16 -2.18 8.65
CA PRO A 299 -10.69 -3.50 8.40
C PRO A 299 -9.78 -4.25 7.40
N LEU A 300 -9.65 -5.55 7.55
CA LEU A 300 -9.01 -6.41 6.55
C LEU A 300 -9.93 -7.56 6.16
N VAL A 301 -11.04 -7.75 6.86
CA VAL A 301 -12.14 -8.61 6.45
C VAL A 301 -13.21 -7.73 5.81
N CYS A 302 -13.68 -8.13 4.63
CA CYS A 302 -14.64 -7.32 3.90
C CYS A 302 -15.98 -7.24 4.66
N PRO A 303 -16.46 -6.04 5.05
CA PRO A 303 -17.69 -5.92 5.82
C PRO A 303 -18.91 -6.39 5.00
N HIS A 304 -18.94 -6.06 3.70
CA HIS A 304 -20.01 -6.44 2.78
C HIS A 304 -19.47 -7.31 1.65
N TRP A 305 -19.10 -8.56 1.97
CA TRP A 305 -18.64 -9.52 0.97
C TRP A 305 -19.81 -10.11 0.17
N ASN A 306 -19.84 -9.82 -1.13
CA ASN A 306 -20.79 -10.39 -2.07
C ASN A 306 -20.13 -10.54 -3.45
N PRO A 307 -19.48 -11.68 -3.74
CA PRO A 307 -18.77 -11.87 -5.01
C PRO A 307 -19.74 -12.09 -6.18
N PRO A 308 -19.37 -11.64 -7.40
CA PRO A 308 -20.19 -11.80 -8.59
C PRO A 308 -20.40 -13.28 -8.96
N ALA A 309 -21.46 -13.55 -9.72
CA ALA A 309 -21.82 -14.90 -10.17
C ALA A 309 -20.64 -15.59 -10.87
N ALA A 310 -19.90 -14.87 -11.71
CA ALA A 310 -18.73 -15.37 -12.43
C ALA A 310 -17.62 -15.92 -11.51
N ILE A 311 -17.52 -15.46 -10.26
CA ILE A 311 -16.62 -16.04 -9.26
C ILE A 311 -17.26 -17.27 -8.60
N THR A 312 -18.53 -17.17 -8.23
CA THR A 312 -19.21 -18.22 -7.44
C THR A 312 -19.63 -19.44 -8.25
N GLU A 313 -19.74 -19.33 -9.58
CA GLU A 313 -20.05 -20.46 -10.47
C GLU A 313 -18.93 -21.50 -10.46
N PHE A 314 -17.66 -21.06 -10.48
CA PHE A 314 -16.50 -21.95 -10.43
C PHE A 314 -16.07 -22.31 -9.01
N SER A 315 -16.50 -21.54 -8.01
CA SER A 315 -16.16 -21.74 -6.62
C SER A 315 -17.31 -21.29 -5.72
N PRO A 316 -18.29 -22.18 -5.48
CA PRO A 316 -19.43 -21.86 -4.63
C PRO A 316 -19.02 -21.39 -3.23
N LYS A 317 -17.91 -21.95 -2.69
CA LYS A 317 -17.32 -21.57 -1.40
C LYS A 317 -16.85 -20.12 -1.34
N ALA A 318 -16.65 -19.45 -2.48
CA ALA A 318 -16.37 -18.02 -2.49
C ALA A 318 -17.47 -17.20 -1.80
N ARG A 319 -18.71 -17.71 -1.69
CA ARG A 319 -19.82 -17.05 -0.97
C ARG A 319 -19.65 -17.08 0.55
N GLU A 320 -18.84 -18.00 1.07
CA GLU A 320 -18.59 -18.14 2.50
C GLU A 320 -17.69 -17.00 2.94
N LYS A 321 -18.31 -15.95 3.50
CA LYS A 321 -17.60 -14.80 4.05
C LYS A 321 -16.64 -15.26 5.14
N LEU A 322 -15.39 -14.77 5.09
CA LEU A 322 -14.46 -14.88 6.20
C LEU A 322 -15.02 -14.09 7.37
N VAL A 323 -15.15 -14.74 8.52
CA VAL A 323 -15.65 -14.12 9.76
C VAL A 323 -14.56 -14.21 10.82
N LEU A 324 -14.43 -13.14 11.60
CA LEU A 324 -13.58 -13.14 12.79
C LEU A 324 -14.38 -13.68 13.98
N ASP A 325 -13.71 -14.37 14.89
CA ASP A 325 -14.31 -14.79 16.16
C ASP A 325 -14.67 -13.60 17.06
N GLU A 326 -15.29 -13.90 18.21
CA GLU A 326 -15.66 -12.90 19.23
C GLU A 326 -14.48 -12.04 19.71
N ASN A 327 -13.25 -12.55 19.58
CA ASN A 327 -12.01 -11.87 19.95
C ASN A 327 -11.36 -11.14 18.75
N LYS A 328 -12.11 -10.95 17.66
CA LYS A 328 -11.68 -10.31 16.41
C LYS A 328 -10.48 -11.02 15.77
N GLN A 329 -10.43 -12.35 15.84
CA GLN A 329 -9.37 -13.17 15.27
C GLN A 329 -9.87 -14.09 14.16
N ILE A 330 -8.98 -14.41 13.22
CA ILE A 330 -9.24 -15.50 12.28
C ILE A 330 -9.16 -16.84 13.00
N SER A 331 -10.00 -17.80 12.61
CA SER A 331 -9.97 -19.16 13.20
C SER A 331 -8.62 -19.85 12.95
N PRO A 332 -8.24 -20.86 13.76
CA PRO A 332 -7.04 -21.65 13.53
C PRO A 332 -6.98 -22.29 12.14
N GLU A 333 -8.12 -22.72 11.61
CA GLU A 333 -8.26 -23.30 10.27
C GLU A 333 -7.99 -22.22 9.20
N ALA A 334 -8.58 -21.04 9.38
CA ALA A 334 -8.35 -19.90 8.50
C ALA A 334 -6.88 -19.48 8.48
N PHE A 335 -6.26 -19.40 9.66
CA PHE A 335 -4.84 -19.11 9.80
C PHE A 335 -3.98 -20.12 9.04
N LYS A 336 -4.26 -21.42 9.19
CA LYS A 336 -3.52 -22.50 8.49
C LYS A 336 -3.63 -22.38 6.97
N VAL A 337 -4.82 -22.05 6.46
CA VAL A 337 -5.04 -21.83 5.02
C VAL A 337 -4.24 -20.62 4.54
N LEU A 338 -4.35 -19.47 5.20
CA LEU A 338 -3.60 -18.26 4.83
C LEU A 338 -2.08 -18.47 4.90
N GLN A 339 -1.60 -19.22 5.88
CA GLN A 339 -0.18 -19.58 5.98
C GLN A 339 0.26 -20.45 4.80
N ALA A 340 -0.55 -21.43 4.38
CA ALA A 340 -0.25 -22.28 3.23
C ALA A 340 -0.27 -21.52 1.90
N ILE A 341 -1.09 -20.47 1.79
CA ILE A 341 -1.13 -19.58 0.61
C ILE A 341 0.18 -18.81 0.49
N ARG A 342 0.64 -18.20 1.58
CA ARG A 342 1.84 -17.36 1.57
C ARG A 342 3.14 -18.10 1.25
N THR A 343 3.18 -19.41 1.41
CA THR A 343 4.39 -20.22 1.12
C THR A 343 4.49 -20.67 -0.34
N ARG A 344 3.51 -20.31 -1.19
CA ARG A 344 3.42 -20.73 -2.60
C ARG A 344 3.67 -19.59 -3.57
N SER A 345 3.95 -19.92 -4.83
CA SER A 345 3.90 -18.97 -5.94
C SER A 345 2.45 -18.65 -6.26
N LEU A 346 2.04 -17.41 -6.00
CA LEU A 346 0.65 -16.97 -6.16
C LEU A 346 0.47 -16.16 -7.44
N HIS A 347 -0.65 -16.43 -8.10
CA HIS A 347 -1.18 -15.62 -9.20
C HIS A 347 -2.47 -14.96 -8.73
N ILE A 348 -2.69 -13.72 -9.17
CA ILE A 348 -3.93 -12.98 -8.95
C ILE A 348 -4.74 -13.02 -10.23
N TYR A 349 -6.03 -13.28 -10.11
CA TYR A 349 -6.98 -13.24 -11.22
C TYR A 349 -8.13 -12.31 -10.85
N ALA A 350 -8.60 -11.50 -11.80
CA ALA A 350 -9.72 -10.58 -11.62
C ALA A 350 -10.78 -10.79 -12.70
N VAL A 351 -12.03 -10.40 -12.41
CA VAL A 351 -13.05 -10.27 -13.45
C VAL A 351 -12.67 -9.09 -14.34
N LYS A 352 -12.72 -9.30 -15.65
CA LYS A 352 -12.32 -8.31 -16.66
C LYS A 352 -13.25 -7.08 -16.58
N ASP A 353 -12.67 -5.88 -16.67
CA ASP A 353 -13.37 -4.61 -16.76
C ASP A 353 -14.36 -4.30 -15.61
N GLU A 354 -14.21 -4.96 -14.45
CA GLU A 354 -15.06 -4.75 -13.28
C GLU A 354 -14.34 -3.89 -12.22
N TYR A 355 -14.93 -2.73 -11.91
CA TYR A 355 -14.61 -1.95 -10.72
C TYR A 355 -15.89 -1.73 -9.91
N PRO A 356 -15.89 -1.99 -8.59
CA PRO A 356 -14.78 -2.46 -7.75
C PRO A 356 -14.24 -3.85 -8.13
N MET A 357 -12.97 -4.13 -7.82
CA MET A 357 -12.29 -5.35 -8.29
C MET A 357 -12.51 -6.51 -7.31
N TYR A 358 -12.96 -7.64 -7.83
CA TYR A 358 -12.93 -8.91 -7.13
C TYR A 358 -11.73 -9.74 -7.59
N LEU A 359 -10.95 -10.21 -6.62
CA LEU A 359 -9.68 -10.85 -6.89
C LEU A 359 -9.67 -12.27 -6.33
N ARG A 360 -9.15 -13.18 -7.14
CA ARG A 360 -8.89 -14.57 -6.80
C ARG A 360 -7.39 -14.78 -6.69
N VAL A 361 -6.97 -15.42 -5.61
CA VAL A 361 -5.58 -15.83 -5.40
C VAL A 361 -5.49 -17.35 -5.55
N SER A 362 -4.68 -17.82 -6.49
CA SER A 362 -4.47 -19.25 -6.74
C SER A 362 -3.11 -19.50 -7.41
N GLU A 363 -2.64 -20.74 -7.40
CA GLU A 363 -1.47 -21.18 -8.17
C GLU A 363 -1.75 -21.19 -9.68
N SER A 364 -3.01 -21.30 -10.09
CA SER A 364 -3.40 -21.27 -11.51
C SER A 364 -4.87 -20.90 -11.68
N GLN A 365 -5.23 -20.49 -12.90
CA GLN A 365 -6.62 -20.19 -13.26
C GLN A 365 -7.56 -21.40 -13.12
N LEU A 366 -7.04 -22.63 -13.16
CA LEU A 366 -7.82 -23.88 -13.20
C LEU A 366 -7.98 -24.56 -11.85
N LYS A 367 -7.15 -24.24 -10.85
CA LYS A 367 -7.24 -24.85 -9.50
C LYS A 367 -8.14 -24.04 -8.59
N GLU A 368 -9.02 -24.69 -7.83
CA GLU A 368 -9.85 -24.02 -6.84
C GLU A 368 -9.03 -23.00 -6.02
N PRO A 369 -9.60 -21.81 -5.79
CA PRO A 369 -8.95 -20.69 -5.12
C PRO A 369 -8.46 -21.08 -3.74
N SER A 370 -7.53 -20.30 -3.21
CA SER A 370 -7.19 -20.40 -1.79
C SER A 370 -7.76 -19.20 -1.00
N ALA A 371 -7.89 -18.03 -1.63
CA ALA A 371 -8.51 -16.86 -1.02
C ALA A 371 -9.07 -15.87 -2.04
N TYR A 372 -10.03 -15.07 -1.59
CA TYR A 372 -10.71 -14.04 -2.35
C TYR A 372 -10.61 -12.69 -1.66
N PHE A 373 -10.42 -11.66 -2.48
CA PHE A 373 -10.26 -10.29 -2.03
C PHE A 373 -11.20 -9.38 -2.79
N PHE A 374 -11.47 -8.23 -2.19
CA PHE A 374 -12.21 -7.13 -2.79
C PHE A 374 -11.37 -5.88 -2.70
N ARG A 375 -11.34 -5.09 -3.78
CA ARG A 375 -10.82 -3.74 -3.75
C ARG A 375 -11.86 -2.74 -4.21
N ASP A 376 -12.16 -1.79 -3.35
CA ASP A 376 -13.10 -0.72 -3.65
C ASP A 376 -12.48 0.37 -4.55
N ALA A 377 -13.32 1.34 -4.96
CA ALA A 377 -12.90 2.47 -5.75
C ALA A 377 -11.97 3.44 -5.00
N ALA A 378 -12.00 3.44 -3.67
CA ALA A 378 -11.06 4.20 -2.85
C ALA A 378 -9.69 3.52 -2.80
N GLY A 379 -9.58 2.26 -3.24
CA GLY A 379 -8.34 1.51 -3.29
C GLY A 379 -8.09 0.65 -2.05
N PHE A 380 -9.04 0.60 -1.10
CA PHE A 380 -8.97 -0.25 0.08
C PHE A 380 -9.14 -1.72 -0.30
N LEU A 381 -8.26 -2.58 0.19
CA LEU A 381 -8.20 -4.00 -0.11
C LEU A 381 -8.51 -4.82 1.14
N CYS A 382 -9.48 -5.73 1.03
CA CYS A 382 -9.87 -6.64 2.12
C CYS A 382 -10.00 -8.09 1.62
N ILE A 383 -9.94 -9.04 2.55
CA ILE A 383 -10.24 -10.46 2.33
C ILE A 383 -11.73 -10.70 2.52
N GLY A 384 -12.34 -11.28 1.50
CA GLY A 384 -13.74 -11.63 1.50
C GLY A 384 -14.01 -13.06 1.96
N SER A 385 -13.24 -14.01 1.44
CA SER A 385 -13.46 -15.44 1.66
C SER A 385 -12.13 -16.20 1.55
N ILE A 386 -12.05 -17.34 2.23
CA ILE A 386 -10.95 -18.28 2.10
C ILE A 386 -11.53 -19.66 1.77
N VAL A 387 -10.85 -20.38 0.89
CA VAL A 387 -11.28 -21.72 0.49
C VAL A 387 -10.19 -22.69 0.89
N GLY A 388 -10.52 -23.55 1.86
CA GLY A 388 -9.61 -24.55 2.39
C GLY A 388 -9.23 -25.54 1.31
N LEU A 389 -7.92 -25.72 1.13
CA LEU A 389 -7.30 -26.74 0.27
C LEU A 389 -7.90 -28.11 0.63
N SER A 390 -8.79 -28.63 -0.22
CA SER A 390 -9.27 -30.01 -0.15
C SER A 390 -8.14 -31.00 -0.45
#